data_AF-A0A0N4TEE7-F1
#
_entry.id   AF-A0A0N4TEE7-F1
#
_cell.length_a   1.000
_cell.length_b   1.000
_cell.length_c   1.000
_cell.angle_alpha   90.00
_cell.angle_beta   90.00
_cell.angle_gamma   90.00
#
_symmetry.space_group_name_H-M   'P 1'
#
loop_
_entity.id
_entity.type
_entity.pdbx_description
1 polymer ?
#
loop_
_entity_poly.entity_id
_entity_poly.type
_entity_poly.pdbx_seq_one_letter_code
_entity_poly.pdbx_strand_id
1 'polypeptide(L)'
;MNRLIMHVKMAFDFAFDLCRLEAKNRLPSVHFKLAQQLEEEGEFEKAEMHFIESGKPKEAILMYIHDQDWENAERVAKKHSPETLSDVYIRQARMAIEQKNFACAESCLLRANRPEIILRCYKELEMWQDAIRIAKDYMPAELKHLEVSNNFKNLLLK
;
A
#
# COMPACT_ATOMS: atom_id res chain seq x y z
N MET A 1 -1.75 4.71 33.98
CA MET A 1 -1.20 4.59 32.62
C MET A 1 0.05 5.46 32.40
N ASN A 2 0.14 6.70 32.90
CA ASN A 2 1.25 7.62 32.58
C ASN A 2 2.66 7.25 33.09
N ARG A 3 2.81 6.41 34.13
CA ARG A 3 4.13 5.99 34.63
C ARG A 3 4.86 5.05 33.68
N LEU A 4 4.15 4.13 33.03
CA LEU A 4 4.75 3.16 32.12
C LEU A 4 5.29 3.86 30.87
N ILE A 5 4.52 4.78 30.30
CA ILE A 5 4.91 5.60 29.14
C ILE A 5 6.15 6.46 29.45
N MET A 6 6.22 7.06 30.65
CA MET A 6 7.41 7.83 31.07
C MET A 6 8.67 6.95 31.19
N HIS A 7 8.57 5.77 31.77
CA HIS A 7 9.71 4.87 31.90
C HIS A 7 10.26 4.42 30.56
N VAL A 8 9.38 4.19 29.58
CA VAL A 8 9.80 3.73 28.26
C VAL A 8 10.42 4.86 27.43
N LYS A 9 9.88 6.08 27.48
CA LYS A 9 10.53 7.26 26.86
C LYS A 9 11.95 7.49 27.40
N MET A 10 12.11 7.47 28.72
CA MET A 10 13.43 7.59 29.36
C MET A 10 14.41 6.49 28.93
N ALA A 11 13.92 5.28 28.64
CA ALA A 11 14.76 4.18 28.19
C ALA A 11 15.29 4.39 26.76
N PHE A 12 14.49 4.97 25.85
CA PHE A 12 14.95 5.31 24.51
C PHE A 12 15.92 6.49 24.50
N ASP A 13 15.70 7.51 25.33
CA ASP A 13 16.64 8.64 25.48
C ASP A 13 18.02 8.14 25.91
N PHE A 14 18.08 7.26 26.91
CA PHE A 14 19.32 6.62 27.35
C PHE A 14 19.95 5.76 26.24
N ALA A 15 19.14 4.99 25.50
CA ALA A 15 19.63 4.18 24.39
C ALA A 15 20.21 5.02 23.25
N PHE A 16 19.61 6.18 22.95
CA PHE A 16 20.13 7.12 21.95
C PHE A 16 21.46 7.72 22.38
N ASP A 17 21.59 8.14 23.63
CA ASP A 17 22.83 8.70 24.15
C ASP A 17 23.95 7.66 24.14
N LEU A 18 23.67 6.42 24.53
CA LEU A 18 24.64 5.32 24.46
C LEU A 18 25.08 5.02 23.02
N CYS A 19 24.14 4.99 22.06
CA CYS A 19 24.48 4.76 20.65
C CYS A 19 25.30 5.91 20.06
N ARG A 20 25.06 7.16 20.47
CA ARG A 20 25.83 8.32 20.00
C ARG A 20 27.28 8.29 20.51
N LEU A 21 27.49 7.79 21.73
CA LEU A 21 28.79 7.74 22.39
C LEU A 21 29.64 6.55 21.91
N GLU A 22 29.09 5.34 21.89
CA GLU A 22 29.91 4.11 21.77
C GLU A 22 29.52 3.20 20.61
N ALA A 23 28.30 3.30 20.06
CA ALA A 23 27.76 2.31 19.12
C ALA A 23 26.83 2.90 18.04
N LYS A 24 27.37 3.79 17.20
CA LYS A 24 26.61 4.48 16.14
C LYS A 24 25.95 3.52 15.14
N ASN A 25 26.52 2.33 14.96
CA ASN A 25 25.96 1.28 14.10
C ASN A 25 24.64 0.67 14.63
N ARG A 26 24.35 0.82 15.93
CA ARG A 26 23.09 0.35 16.54
C ARG A 26 21.99 1.40 16.50
N LEU A 27 22.31 2.66 16.17
CA LEU A 27 21.36 3.76 16.14
C LEU A 27 20.11 3.48 15.27
N PRO A 28 20.23 2.89 14.04
CA PRO A 28 19.05 2.54 13.25
C PRO A 28 18.13 1.52 13.95
N SER A 29 18.70 0.58 14.71
CA SER A 29 17.88 -0.41 15.44
C SER A 29 17.10 0.20 16.60
N VAL A 30 17.64 1.25 17.24
CA VAL A 30 16.94 2.00 18.29
C VAL A 30 15.79 2.81 17.68
N HIS A 31 16.05 3.52 16.58
CA HIS A 31 15.00 4.21 15.83
C HIS A 31 13.88 3.26 15.39
N PHE A 32 14.23 2.09 14.86
CA PHE A 32 13.25 1.08 14.47
C PHE A 32 12.38 0.63 15.65
N LYS A 33 12.99 0.33 16.80
CA LYS A 33 12.24 -0.13 17.97
C LYS A 33 11.35 0.95 18.57
N LEU A 34 11.81 2.21 18.54
CA LEU A 34 10.99 3.36 18.94
C LEU A 34 9.82 3.57 17.97
N ALA A 35 10.04 3.46 16.66
CA ALA A 35 9.00 3.58 15.65
C ALA A 35 7.88 2.56 15.85
N GLN A 36 8.22 1.28 16.10
CA GLN A 36 7.23 0.24 16.38
C GLN A 36 6.37 0.56 17.61
N GLN A 37 6.98 1.12 18.65
CA GLN A 37 6.20 1.48 19.84
C GLN A 37 5.29 2.69 19.57
N LEU A 38 5.77 3.69 18.84
CA LEU A 38 4.95 4.85 18.47
C LEU A 38 3.78 4.44 17.57
N GLU A 39 3.97 3.46 16.70
CA GLU A 39 2.90 2.82 15.93
C GLU A 39 1.86 2.16 16.85
N GLU A 40 2.28 1.38 17.85
CA GLU A 40 1.38 0.78 18.85
C GLU A 40 0.62 1.84 19.69
N GLU A 41 1.22 3.01 19.89
CA GLU A 41 0.63 4.17 20.56
C GLU A 41 -0.28 5.02 19.64
N GLY A 42 -0.29 4.75 18.32
CA GLY A 42 -1.05 5.51 17.32
C GLY A 42 -0.40 6.83 16.88
N GLU A 43 0.85 7.08 17.25
CA GLU A 43 1.62 8.29 16.94
C GLU A 43 2.31 8.16 15.57
N PHE A 44 1.51 7.96 14.52
CA PHE A 44 1.97 7.58 13.18
C PHE A 44 2.98 8.55 12.56
N GLU A 45 2.80 9.87 12.71
CA GLU A 45 3.75 10.86 12.16
C GLU A 45 5.14 10.72 12.79
N LYS A 46 5.21 10.49 14.10
CA LYS A 46 6.49 10.28 14.80
C LYS A 46 7.09 8.92 14.46
N ALA A 47 6.24 7.89 14.32
CA ALA A 47 6.67 6.58 13.87
C ALA A 47 7.28 6.64 12.46
N GLU A 48 6.66 7.35 11.51
CA GLU A 48 7.20 7.58 10.16
C GLU A 48 8.61 8.15 10.22
N MET A 49 8.82 9.23 10.98
CA MET A 49 10.12 9.87 11.10
C MET A 49 11.20 8.86 11.51
N HIS A 50 10.92 8.06 12.55
CA HIS A 50 11.89 7.08 13.04
C HIS A 50 12.04 5.85 12.14
N PHE A 51 10.99 5.42 11.43
CA PHE A 51 11.12 4.39 10.40
C PHE A 51 12.05 4.85 9.27
N ILE A 52 11.92 6.10 8.82
CA ILE A 52 12.81 6.69 7.81
C ILE A 52 14.25 6.81 8.34
N GLU A 53 14.44 7.31 9.56
CA GLU A 53 15.76 7.42 10.20
C GLU A 53 16.44 6.05 10.41
N SER A 54 15.64 4.99 10.60
CA SER A 54 16.14 3.62 10.67
C SER A 54 16.50 3.01 9.30
N GLY A 55 16.29 3.75 8.20
CA GLY A 55 16.55 3.27 6.83
C GLY A 55 15.48 2.31 6.32
N LYS A 56 14.29 2.32 6.93
CA LYS A 56 13.20 1.37 6.73
C LYS A 56 11.89 2.09 6.35
N PRO A 57 11.86 2.80 5.22
CA PRO A 57 10.67 3.53 4.76
C PRO A 57 9.50 2.60 4.40
N LYS A 58 9.78 1.33 4.05
CA LYS A 58 8.74 0.35 3.70
C LYS A 58 7.85 0.04 4.89
N GLU A 59 8.42 0.02 6.09
CA GLU A 59 7.69 -0.19 7.33
C GLU A 59 6.75 1.00 7.64
N ALA A 60 7.17 2.24 7.41
CA ALA A 60 6.27 3.40 7.47
C ALA A 60 5.12 3.31 6.46
N ILE A 61 5.40 2.87 5.24
CA ILE A 61 4.36 2.69 4.20
C ILE A 61 3.37 1.60 4.61
N LEU A 62 3.86 0.46 5.12
CA LEU A 62 3.02 -0.63 5.59
C LEU A 62 2.13 -0.21 6.76
N MET A 63 2.69 0.55 7.71
CA MET A 63 1.94 1.15 8.81
C MET A 63 0.75 1.97 8.31
N TYR A 64 0.96 2.90 7.36
CA TYR A 64 -0.14 3.68 6.77
C TYR A 64 -1.13 2.83 5.97
N ILE A 65 -0.67 1.79 5.26
CA ILE A 65 -1.56 0.84 4.57
C ILE A 65 -2.45 0.10 5.57
N HIS A 66 -1.91 -0.31 6.72
CA HIS A 66 -2.66 -1.00 7.77
C HIS A 66 -3.74 -0.10 8.38
N ASP A 67 -3.44 1.20 8.54
CA ASP A 67 -4.39 2.22 8.98
C ASP A 67 -5.37 2.68 7.88
N GLN A 68 -5.19 2.18 6.64
CA GLN A 68 -5.94 2.60 5.45
C GLN A 68 -5.76 4.08 5.08
N ASP A 69 -4.69 4.71 5.57
CA ASP A 69 -4.29 6.06 5.19
C ASP A 69 -3.47 6.00 3.89
N TRP A 70 -4.19 5.87 2.78
CA TRP A 70 -3.59 5.74 1.45
C TRP A 70 -2.85 6.99 1.00
N GLU A 71 -3.26 8.18 1.47
CA GLU A 71 -2.64 9.44 1.09
C GLU A 71 -1.23 9.56 1.66
N ASN A 72 -1.07 9.25 2.96
CA ASN A 72 0.25 9.22 3.57
C ASN A 72 1.10 8.05 3.07
N ALA A 73 0.52 6.86 2.85
CA ALA A 73 1.23 5.75 2.23
C ALA A 73 1.79 6.12 0.84
N GLU A 74 1.00 6.78 0.00
CA GLU A 74 1.39 7.25 -1.33
C GLU A 74 2.50 8.31 -1.25
N ARG A 75 2.35 9.28 -0.33
CA ARG A 75 3.33 10.36 -0.10
C ARG A 75 4.70 9.79 0.30
N VAL A 76 4.72 8.88 1.27
CA VAL A 76 5.96 8.27 1.77
C VAL A 76 6.59 7.40 0.69
N ALA A 77 5.79 6.58 -0.01
CA ALA A 77 6.26 5.76 -1.12
C ALA A 77 6.90 6.62 -2.23
N LYS A 78 6.22 7.66 -2.73
CA LYS A 78 6.78 8.55 -3.77
C LYS A 78 8.11 9.17 -3.37
N LYS A 79 8.26 9.55 -2.10
CA LYS A 79 9.43 10.29 -1.62
C LYS A 79 10.62 9.38 -1.28
N HIS A 80 10.36 8.22 -0.68
CA HIS A 80 11.40 7.38 -0.08
C HIS A 80 11.52 5.98 -0.70
N SER A 81 10.49 5.49 -1.40
CA SER A 81 10.47 4.15 -2.01
C SER A 81 9.53 4.10 -3.23
N PRO A 82 9.88 4.78 -4.34
CA PRO A 82 9.01 4.83 -5.52
C PRO A 82 8.75 3.44 -6.11
N GLU A 83 9.61 2.46 -5.85
CA GLU A 83 9.43 1.07 -6.27
C GLU A 83 8.27 0.37 -5.56
N THR A 84 7.87 0.82 -4.36
CA THR A 84 6.73 0.24 -3.63
C THR A 84 5.41 0.94 -3.93
N LEU A 85 5.45 2.05 -4.68
CA LEU A 85 4.25 2.84 -5.01
C LEU A 85 3.21 2.01 -5.78
N SER A 86 3.66 1.12 -6.68
CA SER A 86 2.76 0.19 -7.37
C SER A 86 2.04 -0.74 -6.38
N ASP A 87 2.75 -1.21 -5.36
CA ASP A 87 2.19 -2.13 -4.37
C ASP A 87 1.15 -1.43 -3.47
N VAL A 88 1.37 -0.16 -3.14
CA VAL A 88 0.40 0.70 -2.43
C VAL A 88 -0.91 0.74 -3.21
N TYR A 89 -0.86 1.11 -4.49
CA TYR A 89 -2.06 1.18 -5.33
C TYR A 89 -2.75 -0.17 -5.53
N ILE A 90 -1.99 -1.26 -5.68
CA ILE A 90 -2.57 -2.61 -5.80
C ILE A 90 -3.34 -2.97 -4.52
N ARG A 91 -2.79 -2.66 -3.34
CA ARG A 91 -3.44 -2.93 -2.06
C ARG A 91 -4.70 -2.06 -1.88
N GLN A 92 -4.61 -0.77 -2.20
CA GLN A 92 -5.75 0.15 -2.18
C GLN A 92 -6.87 -0.36 -3.11
N ALA A 93 -6.51 -0.79 -4.32
CA ALA A 93 -7.47 -1.30 -5.29
C ALA A 93 -8.17 -2.58 -4.81
N ARG A 94 -7.44 -3.51 -4.18
CA ARG A 94 -8.03 -4.73 -3.62
C ARG A 94 -9.08 -4.41 -2.57
N MET A 95 -8.77 -3.49 -1.66
CA MET A 95 -9.74 -3.04 -0.66
C MET A 95 -10.94 -2.34 -1.29
N ALA A 96 -10.72 -1.52 -2.32
CA ALA A 96 -11.80 -0.88 -3.07
C ALA A 96 -12.71 -1.89 -3.78
N ILE A 97 -12.15 -2.99 -4.33
CA ILE A 97 -12.92 -4.09 -4.94
C ILE A 97 -13.79 -4.79 -3.90
N GLU A 98 -13.25 -5.07 -2.71
CA GLU A 98 -14.01 -5.66 -1.60
C GLU A 98 -15.19 -4.77 -1.17
N GLN A 99 -15.00 -3.46 -1.21
CA GLN A 99 -16.02 -2.46 -0.96
C GLN A 99 -16.97 -2.23 -2.16
N LYS A 100 -16.80 -2.95 -3.28
CA LYS A 100 -17.51 -2.77 -4.57
C LYS A 100 -17.34 -1.37 -5.17
N ASN A 101 -16.32 -0.63 -4.75
CA ASN A 101 -15.93 0.66 -5.33
C ASN A 101 -14.99 0.43 -6.53
N PHE A 102 -15.58 0.00 -7.64
CA PHE A 102 -14.83 -0.33 -8.86
C PHE A 102 -14.14 0.89 -9.50
N ALA A 103 -14.73 2.08 -9.38
CA ALA A 103 -14.14 3.30 -9.92
C ALA A 103 -12.80 3.64 -9.23
N CYS A 104 -12.75 3.53 -7.90
CA CYS A 104 -11.51 3.73 -7.16
C CYS A 104 -10.48 2.64 -7.49
N ALA A 105 -10.91 1.37 -7.54
CA ALA A 105 -10.04 0.24 -7.87
C ALA A 105 -9.40 0.38 -9.25
N GLU A 106 -10.19 0.75 -10.25
CA GLU A 106 -9.73 1.01 -11.62
C GLU A 106 -8.68 2.12 -11.64
N SER A 107 -8.99 3.29 -11.03
CA SER A 107 -8.03 4.40 -10.98
C SER A 107 -6.72 3.98 -10.31
N CYS A 108 -6.76 3.19 -9.24
CA CYS A 108 -5.57 2.73 -8.55
C CYS A 108 -4.75 1.76 -9.41
N LEU A 109 -5.40 0.76 -10.02
CA LEU A 109 -4.71 -0.24 -10.85
C LEU A 109 -4.13 0.35 -12.12
N LEU A 110 -4.77 1.35 -12.71
CA LEU A 110 -4.22 2.09 -13.85
C LEU A 110 -2.99 2.91 -13.45
N ARG A 111 -3.01 3.57 -12.28
CA ARG A 111 -1.82 4.25 -11.73
C ARG A 111 -0.68 3.28 -11.41
N ALA A 112 -1.00 2.05 -11.04
CA ALA A 112 -0.02 0.97 -10.86
C ALA A 112 0.50 0.38 -12.18
N ASN A 113 -0.03 0.79 -13.34
CA ASN A 113 0.18 0.16 -14.65
C ASN A 113 -0.13 -1.35 -14.63
N ARG A 114 -1.23 -1.72 -13.95
CA ARG A 114 -1.70 -3.11 -13.76
C ARG A 114 -3.14 -3.32 -14.24
N PRO A 115 -3.49 -2.98 -15.50
CA PRO A 115 -4.85 -3.12 -16.02
C PRO A 115 -5.31 -4.60 -16.11
N GLU A 116 -4.39 -5.57 -16.09
CA GLU A 116 -4.69 -7.00 -16.10
C GLU A 116 -5.49 -7.44 -14.86
N ILE A 117 -5.26 -6.80 -13.70
CA ILE A 117 -5.93 -7.15 -12.45
C ILE A 117 -7.41 -6.74 -12.51
N ILE A 118 -7.69 -5.50 -12.92
CA ILE A 118 -9.08 -5.01 -13.00
C ILE A 118 -9.86 -5.75 -14.09
N LEU A 119 -9.20 -6.09 -15.21
CA LEU A 119 -9.82 -6.87 -16.27
C LEU A 119 -10.28 -8.25 -15.78
N ARG A 120 -9.42 -8.95 -15.01
CA ARG A 120 -9.82 -10.24 -14.41
C ARG A 120 -10.98 -10.07 -13.45
N CYS A 121 -10.97 -9.05 -12.60
CA CYS A 121 -12.08 -8.78 -11.69
C CYS A 121 -13.40 -8.50 -12.43
N TYR A 122 -13.38 -7.69 -13.50
CA TYR A 122 -14.58 -7.45 -14.30
C TYR A 122 -15.09 -8.72 -15.01
N LYS A 123 -14.19 -9.60 -15.48
CA LYS A 123 -14.58 -10.91 -16.04
C LYS A 123 -15.27 -11.79 -14.99
N GLU A 124 -14.71 -11.87 -13.77
CA GLU A 124 -15.25 -12.67 -12.66
C GLU A 124 -16.62 -12.16 -12.19
N LEU A 125 -16.84 -10.84 -12.24
CA LEU A 125 -18.11 -10.21 -11.89
C LEU A 125 -19.11 -10.14 -13.05
N GLU A 126 -18.80 -10.76 -14.19
CA GLU A 126 -19.60 -10.73 -15.43
C GLU A 126 -19.87 -9.31 -15.99
N MET A 127 -19.04 -8.34 -15.62
CA MET A 127 -19.08 -6.96 -16.10
C MET A 127 -18.38 -6.83 -17.46
N TRP A 128 -18.89 -7.53 -18.47
CA TRP A 128 -18.23 -7.65 -19.79
C TRP A 128 -18.08 -6.33 -20.52
N GLN A 129 -19.01 -5.39 -20.35
CA GLN A 129 -18.93 -4.07 -20.99
C GLN A 129 -17.73 -3.26 -20.48
N ASP A 130 -17.53 -3.23 -19.17
CA ASP A 130 -16.38 -2.56 -18.55
C ASP A 130 -15.07 -3.28 -18.84
N ALA A 131 -15.09 -4.62 -18.86
CA ALA A 131 -13.94 -5.42 -19.27
C ALA A 131 -13.49 -5.09 -20.71
N ILE A 132 -14.43 -4.98 -21.65
CA ILE A 132 -14.15 -4.62 -23.05
C ILE A 132 -13.65 -3.19 -23.16
N ARG A 133 -14.24 -2.24 -22.41
CA ARG A 133 -13.78 -0.84 -22.37
C ARG A 133 -12.31 -0.75 -21.94
N ILE A 134 -11.97 -1.36 -20.80
CA ILE A 134 -10.58 -1.38 -20.31
C ILE A 134 -9.64 -2.07 -21.28
N ALA A 135 -10.03 -3.21 -21.85
CA ALA A 135 -9.20 -3.90 -22.83
C ALA A 135 -8.97 -3.05 -24.08
N LYS A 136 -9.98 -2.32 -24.55
CA LYS A 136 -9.83 -1.43 -25.70
C LYS A 136 -8.84 -0.29 -25.43
N ASP A 137 -8.90 0.31 -24.25
CA ASP A 137 -8.11 1.48 -23.92
C ASP A 137 -6.67 1.13 -23.52
N TYR A 138 -6.46 0.01 -22.80
CA TYR A 138 -5.17 -0.32 -22.19
C TYR A 138 -4.55 -1.64 -22.65
N MET A 139 -5.33 -2.57 -23.23
CA MET A 139 -4.85 -3.91 -23.62
C MET A 139 -5.45 -4.39 -24.96
N PRO A 140 -5.15 -3.71 -26.08
CA PRO A 140 -5.80 -4.00 -27.36
C PRO A 140 -5.53 -5.42 -27.89
N ALA A 141 -4.46 -6.08 -27.42
CA ALA A 141 -4.17 -7.47 -27.73
C ALA A 141 -5.19 -8.45 -27.10
N GLU A 142 -5.67 -8.16 -25.89
CA GLU A 142 -6.66 -8.98 -25.16
C GLU A 142 -8.09 -8.75 -25.64
N LEU A 143 -8.35 -7.63 -26.32
CA LEU A 143 -9.69 -7.22 -26.79
C LEU A 143 -10.33 -8.29 -27.70
N LYS A 144 -9.58 -8.82 -28.67
CA LYS A 144 -10.10 -9.82 -29.62
C LYS A 144 -10.55 -11.11 -28.93
N HIS A 145 -9.79 -11.54 -27.91
CA HIS A 145 -10.13 -12.73 -27.13
C HIS A 145 -11.38 -12.51 -26.27
N LEU A 146 -11.52 -11.32 -25.71
CA LEU A 146 -12.67 -10.91 -24.91
C LEU A 146 -13.97 -10.84 -25.71
N GLU A 147 -13.96 -10.20 -26.88
CA GLU A 147 -15.14 -10.06 -27.73
C GLU A 147 -15.67 -11.41 -28.22
N VAL A 148 -14.76 -12.32 -28.61
CA VAL A 148 -15.12 -13.69 -29.02
C VAL A 148 -15.73 -14.46 -27.86
N SER A 149 -15.14 -14.36 -26.66
CA SER A 149 -15.62 -15.07 -25.48
C SER A 149 -17.00 -14.56 -25.02
N ASN A 150 -17.22 -13.24 -25.04
CA ASN A 150 -18.51 -12.63 -24.70
C ASN A 150 -19.61 -13.02 -25.71
N ASN A 151 -19.30 -13.01 -27.01
CA ASN A 151 -20.25 -13.44 -28.04
C ASN A 151 -20.63 -14.93 -27.89
N PHE A 152 -19.67 -15.81 -27.66
CA PHE A 152 -19.94 -17.23 -27.41
C PHE A 152 -20.85 -17.45 -26.19
N LYS A 153 -20.61 -16.72 -25.09
CA LYS A 153 -21.44 -16.81 -23.88
C LYS A 153 -22.89 -16.39 -24.15
N ASN A 154 -23.11 -15.32 -24.93
CA ASN A 154 -24.44 -14.85 -25.33
C ASN A 154 -25.17 -15.82 -26.28
N LEU A 155 -24.45 -16.65 -27.02
CA LEU A 155 -25.03 -17.69 -27.88
C LEU A 155 -25.49 -18.94 -27.11
N LEU A 156 -24.85 -19.27 -25.98
CA LEU A 156 -25.18 -20.44 -25.16
C LEU A 156 -26.32 -20.20 -24.15
N LEU A 157 -26.66 -18.93 -23.90
CA LEU A 157 -27.72 -18.51 -22.98
C LEU A 157 -29.07 -18.21 -23.67
N LYS A 158 -29.17 -18.48 -24.99
CA LYS A 158 -30.41 -18.45 -25.77
C LYS A 158 -30.92 -19.87 -26.00
#